data_AF-A0A6L9SJD5-F1
#
_entry.id   AF-A0A6L9SJD5-F1
#
_cell.length_a   1.000
_cell.length_b   1.000
_cell.length_c   1.000
_cell.angle_alpha   90.00
_cell.angle_beta   90.00
_cell.angle_gamma   90.00
#
_symmetry.space_group_name_H-M   'P 1'
#
loop_
_entity.id
_entity.type
_entity.pdbx_description
1 polymer ?
#
loop_
_entity_poly.entity_id
_entity_poly.type
_entity_poly.pdbx_seq_one_letter_code
_entity_poly.pdbx_strand_id
1 'polypeptide(L)'
;MTSEHATTSPEVQVDRPDGGHPRWPSTLHADGRRRRLHGGPKKVIATALVTAVAILFIIPFYWLLISALRPSERIFADAGNFLPSAITLDNFTNLFNQTPILTWFANSVILATGSTIGSMIVV
;
A
#
# COMPACT_ATOMS: atom_id res chain seq x y z
N MET A 1 -51.68 -12.62 -56.49
CA MET A 1 -50.37 -12.82 -55.84
C MET A 1 -50.24 -11.81 -54.71
N THR A 2 -50.78 -12.10 -53.54
CA THR A 2 -50.50 -11.41 -52.27
C THR A 2 -51.12 -12.26 -51.16
N SER A 3 -50.34 -13.17 -50.58
CA SER A 3 -50.73 -13.89 -49.35
C SER A 3 -49.87 -13.37 -48.21
N GLU A 4 -50.58 -12.93 -47.18
CA GLU A 4 -50.12 -12.17 -46.04
C GLU A 4 -49.16 -12.96 -45.14
N HIS A 5 -48.39 -12.16 -44.39
CA HIS A 5 -47.47 -12.54 -43.35
C HIS A 5 -48.08 -13.50 -42.32
N ALA A 6 -47.40 -14.61 -42.06
CA ALA A 6 -47.56 -15.43 -40.86
C ALA A 6 -46.24 -15.42 -40.09
N THR A 7 -46.05 -14.40 -39.25
CA THR A 7 -45.04 -14.38 -38.19
C THR A 7 -45.53 -15.25 -37.03
N THR A 8 -45.16 -16.53 -37.03
CA THR A 8 -45.26 -17.39 -35.85
C THR A 8 -44.13 -17.02 -34.89
N SER A 9 -44.41 -16.05 -34.00
CA SER A 9 -43.58 -15.77 -32.83
C SER A 9 -43.67 -16.98 -31.88
N PRO A 10 -42.57 -17.59 -31.43
CA PRO A 10 -42.63 -18.68 -30.47
C PRO A 10 -43.12 -18.08 -29.15
N GLU A 11 -44.35 -18.43 -28.77
CA GLU A 11 -44.92 -18.08 -27.49
C GLU A 11 -44.13 -18.83 -26.41
N VAL A 12 -43.24 -18.10 -25.73
CA VAL A 12 -42.47 -18.62 -24.60
C VAL A 12 -43.45 -18.86 -23.46
N GLN A 13 -43.92 -20.10 -23.38
CA GLN A 13 -44.80 -20.58 -22.33
C GLN A 13 -44.01 -20.67 -21.03
N VAL A 14 -44.12 -19.60 -20.22
CA VAL A 14 -43.56 -19.55 -18.86
C VAL A 14 -44.40 -20.46 -17.98
N ASP A 15 -43.97 -21.71 -17.88
CA ASP A 15 -44.45 -22.67 -16.90
C ASP A 15 -44.29 -22.05 -15.51
N ARG A 16 -45.41 -21.66 -14.89
CA ARG A 16 -45.47 -21.09 -13.55
C ARG A 16 -45.85 -22.22 -12.61
N PRO A 17 -44.88 -22.83 -11.90
CA PRO A 17 -45.20 -23.85 -10.93
C PRO A 17 -45.77 -23.15 -9.69
N ASP A 18 -46.98 -23.57 -9.32
CA ASP A 18 -47.51 -23.74 -7.97
C ASP A 18 -47.19 -22.69 -6.88
N GLY A 19 -48.26 -22.23 -6.21
CA GLY A 19 -48.25 -21.26 -5.10
C GLY A 19 -47.58 -21.72 -3.79
N GLY A 20 -46.38 -22.28 -3.86
CA GLY A 20 -45.53 -22.55 -2.72
C GLY A 20 -44.44 -21.47 -2.59
N HIS A 21 -44.46 -20.75 -1.47
CA HIS A 21 -43.35 -20.04 -0.82
C HIS A 21 -42.02 -19.94 -1.63
N PRO A 22 -41.48 -18.73 -1.86
CA PRO A 22 -40.21 -18.58 -2.57
C PRO A 22 -39.13 -19.46 -1.95
N ARG A 23 -38.78 -20.55 -2.64
CA ARG A 23 -37.71 -21.46 -2.26
C ARG A 23 -36.41 -20.78 -2.63
N TRP A 24 -35.97 -19.86 -1.78
CA TRP A 24 -34.61 -19.35 -1.84
C TRP A 24 -33.66 -20.55 -1.86
N PRO A 25 -32.70 -20.61 -2.80
CA PRO A 25 -31.68 -21.64 -2.78
C PRO A 25 -30.96 -21.56 -1.43
N SER A 26 -31.05 -22.61 -0.62
CA SER A 26 -30.36 -22.74 0.67
C SER A 26 -28.83 -22.84 0.51
N THR A 27 -28.32 -22.62 -0.71
CA THR A 27 -26.91 -22.67 -1.09
C THR A 27 -26.15 -21.36 -0.88
N LEU A 28 -26.81 -20.29 -0.39
CA LEU A 28 -26.10 -19.16 0.21
C LEU A 28 -25.60 -19.52 1.62
N HIS A 29 -24.95 -20.67 1.75
CA HIS A 29 -24.01 -20.86 2.83
C HIS A 29 -22.88 -19.86 2.56
N ALA A 30 -22.81 -18.81 3.38
CA ALA A 30 -21.63 -17.99 3.51
C ALA A 30 -20.47 -18.93 3.84
N ASP A 31 -19.76 -19.38 2.81
CA ASP A 31 -18.62 -20.25 2.92
C ASP A 31 -17.47 -19.41 3.47
N GLY A 32 -17.56 -19.10 4.76
CA GLY A 32 -16.48 -18.61 5.60
C GLY A 32 -15.46 -19.71 5.82
N ARG A 33 -15.05 -20.39 4.74
CA ARG A 33 -13.99 -21.39 4.73
C ARG A 33 -12.69 -20.66 4.90
N ARG A 34 -12.44 -20.33 6.17
CA ARG A 34 -11.17 -20.46 6.89
C ARG A 34 -10.03 -20.50 5.90
N ARG A 35 -9.39 -19.34 5.68
CA ARG A 35 -8.10 -19.22 5.01
C ARG A 35 -7.21 -20.33 5.58
N ARG A 36 -7.15 -21.48 4.91
CA ARG A 36 -6.35 -22.61 5.36
C ARG A 36 -4.93 -22.08 5.25
N LEU A 37 -4.34 -21.74 6.39
CA LEU A 37 -2.94 -21.38 6.57
C LEU A 37 -2.03 -22.60 6.31
N HIS A 38 -2.42 -23.49 5.40
CA HIS A 38 -1.55 -24.51 4.85
C HIS A 38 -0.68 -23.84 3.79
N GLY A 39 0.28 -23.05 4.27
CA GLY A 39 1.42 -22.68 3.46
C GLY A 39 2.22 -23.95 3.21
N GLY A 40 2.13 -24.52 2.01
CA GLY A 40 3.10 -25.51 1.57
C GLY A 40 4.52 -24.95 1.64
N PRO A 41 5.57 -25.78 1.54
CA PRO A 41 6.97 -25.35 1.65
C PRO A 41 7.30 -24.17 0.71
N LYS A 42 6.65 -24.11 -0.46
CA LYS A 42 6.74 -22.98 -1.40
C LYS A 42 6.32 -21.63 -0.79
N LYS A 43 5.28 -21.60 0.06
CA LYS A 43 4.82 -20.37 0.72
C LYS A 43 5.78 -19.93 1.82
N VAL A 44 6.33 -20.88 2.59
CA VAL A 44 7.34 -20.58 3.62
C VAL A 44 8.61 -20.01 2.99
N ILE A 45 9.08 -20.61 1.89
CA ILE A 45 10.24 -20.11 1.14
C ILE A 45 9.96 -18.71 0.57
N ALA A 46 8.80 -18.51 -0.05
CA ALA A 46 8.41 -17.21 -0.59
C ALA A 46 8.34 -16.14 0.50
N THR A 47 7.74 -16.45 1.66
CA THR A 47 7.69 -15.53 2.80
C THR A 47 9.09 -15.24 3.34
N ALA A 48 9.94 -16.26 3.53
CA ALA A 48 11.32 -16.06 3.99
C ALA A 48 12.14 -15.19 3.03
N LEU A 49 11.99 -15.39 1.72
CA LEU A 49 12.64 -14.57 0.69
C LEU A 49 12.18 -13.11 0.76
N VAL A 50 10.86 -12.88 0.82
CA VAL A 50 10.30 -11.52 0.94
C VAL A 50 10.78 -10.85 2.22
N THR A 51 10.84 -11.58 3.35
CA THR A 51 11.37 -11.05 4.61
C THR A 51 12.85 -10.71 4.49
N ALA A 52 13.67 -11.55 3.87
CA ALA A 52 15.09 -11.27 3.66
C ALA A 52 15.31 -10.03 2.78
N VAL A 53 14.54 -9.89 1.71
CA VAL A 53 14.56 -8.69 0.86
C VAL A 53 14.14 -7.47 1.67
N ALA A 54 13.06 -7.56 2.46
CA ALA A 54 12.63 -6.46 3.32
C ALA A 54 13.72 -6.02 4.31
N ILE A 55 14.46 -6.96 4.91
CA ILE A 55 15.60 -6.64 5.79
C ILE A 55 16.70 -5.91 5.01
N LEU A 56 17.02 -6.35 3.78
CA LEU A 56 17.98 -5.66 2.92
C LEU A 56 17.59 -4.19 2.69
N PHE A 57 16.29 -3.93 2.49
CA PHE A 57 15.78 -2.56 2.35
C PHE A 57 15.90 -1.74 3.64
N ILE A 58 15.97 -2.34 4.83
CA ILE A 58 16.14 -1.64 6.12
C ILE A 58 17.59 -1.16 6.32
N ILE A 59 18.58 -1.85 5.75
CA ILE A 59 20.01 -1.51 5.89
C ILE A 59 20.31 -0.04 5.54
N PRO A 60 19.88 0.54 4.40
CA PRO A 60 20.13 1.95 4.10
C PRO A 60 19.45 2.91 5.10
N PHE A 61 18.27 2.55 5.63
CA PHE A 61 17.62 3.36 6.68
C PHE A 61 18.39 3.32 7.99
N TYR A 62 18.91 2.15 8.37
CA TYR A 62 19.79 2.00 9.53
C TYR A 62 21.03 2.89 9.39
N TRP A 63 21.65 2.89 8.21
CA TRP A 63 22.81 3.73 7.93
C TRP A 63 22.46 5.23 7.98
N LEU A 64 21.30 5.63 7.44
CA LEU A 64 20.81 7.00 7.49
C LEU A 64 20.53 7.46 8.93
N LEU A 65 19.88 6.61 9.74
CA LEU A 65 19.55 6.92 11.12
C LEU A 65 20.82 7.10 11.97
N ILE A 66 21.77 6.18 11.82
CA ILE A 66 23.06 6.28 12.52
C ILE A 66 23.85 7.48 12.05
N SER A 67 23.87 7.77 10.75
CA SER A 67 24.51 8.97 10.20
C SER A 67 23.94 10.25 10.80
N ALA A 68 22.61 10.34 10.95
CA ALA A 68 21.95 11.47 11.58
C ALA A 68 22.31 11.65 13.07
N LEU A 69 22.56 10.55 13.78
CA LEU A 69 22.90 10.53 15.21
C LEU A 69 24.41 10.62 15.50
N ARG A 70 25.27 10.55 14.47
CA ARG A 70 26.75 10.62 14.60
C ARG A 70 27.24 12.06 14.68
N PRO A 71 28.05 12.45 15.67
CA PRO A 71 28.56 13.81 15.81
C PRO A 71 29.36 14.25 14.56
N SER A 72 29.11 15.48 14.11
CA SER A 72 29.61 16.03 12.83
C SER A 72 31.15 16.06 12.75
N GLU A 73 31.80 16.18 13.89
CA GLU A 73 33.25 16.29 14.05
C GLU A 73 34.02 14.98 13.82
N ARG A 74 33.33 13.82 13.78
CA ARG A 74 33.96 12.50 13.59
C ARG A 74 33.35 11.63 12.49
N ILE A 75 32.56 12.22 11.59
CA ILE A 75 31.89 11.50 10.47
C ILE A 75 32.89 10.65 9.66
N PHE A 76 34.09 11.18 9.41
CA PHE A 76 35.12 10.50 8.61
C PHE A 76 35.99 9.53 9.41
N ALA A 77 36.09 9.70 10.74
CA ALA A 77 36.93 8.85 11.59
C ALA A 77 36.25 7.53 11.97
N ASP A 78 34.92 7.53 12.12
CA ASP A 78 34.12 6.36 12.51
C ASP A 78 33.36 5.70 11.34
N ALA A 79 33.70 6.04 10.10
CA ALA A 79 33.01 5.56 8.89
C ALA A 79 33.01 4.02 8.73
N GLY A 80 33.97 3.31 9.33
CA GLY A 80 34.08 1.85 9.30
C GLY A 80 33.34 1.10 10.42
N ASN A 81 32.87 1.80 11.46
CA ASN A 81 32.23 1.16 12.61
C ASN A 81 30.72 1.02 12.37
N PHE A 82 30.17 -0.20 12.48
CA PHE A 82 28.73 -0.45 12.35
C PHE A 82 27.94 0.15 13.52
N LEU A 83 28.50 0.15 14.74
CA LEU A 83 27.96 0.89 15.89
C LEU A 83 28.74 2.19 16.13
N PRO A 84 28.07 3.36 16.22
CA PRO A 84 28.73 4.60 16.62
C PRO A 84 29.17 4.52 18.09
N SER A 85 30.40 4.99 18.36
CA SER A 85 31.02 5.05 19.69
C SER A 85 30.33 6.04 20.63
N ALA A 86 29.65 7.06 20.08
CA ALA A 86 28.82 8.01 20.80
C ALA A 86 27.56 8.37 19.98
N ILE A 87 26.40 8.34 20.62
CA ILE A 87 25.12 8.80 20.06
C ILE A 87 24.90 10.22 20.58
N THR A 88 24.77 11.21 19.68
CA THR A 88 24.58 12.62 20.05
C THR A 88 23.38 13.23 19.31
N LEU A 89 22.61 14.07 19.99
CA LEU A 89 21.49 14.82 19.39
C LEU A 89 21.90 16.23 18.92
N ASP A 90 23.17 16.60 19.07
CA ASP A 90 23.66 17.95 18.77
C ASP A 90 23.50 18.32 17.30
N ASN A 91 23.57 17.35 16.38
CA ASN A 91 23.28 17.61 14.97
C ASN A 91 21.86 18.14 14.77
N PHE A 92 20.86 17.60 15.47
CA PHE A 92 19.49 18.06 15.34
C PHE A 92 19.35 19.48 15.89
N THR A 93 19.87 19.73 17.10
CA THR A 93 19.85 21.06 17.73
C THR A 93 20.56 22.12 16.85
N ASN A 94 21.74 21.79 16.31
CA ASN A 94 22.48 22.66 15.41
C ASN A 94 21.73 22.88 14.09
N LEU A 95 21.08 21.86 13.54
CA LEU A 95 20.30 21.98 12.30
C LEU A 95 19.14 22.98 12.48
N PHE A 96 18.42 22.91 13.59
CA PHE A 96 17.29 23.83 13.86
C PHE A 96 17.74 25.26 14.22
N ASN A 97 18.92 25.43 14.84
CA ASN A 97 19.41 26.74 15.23
C ASN A 97 20.19 27.47 14.12
N GLN A 98 20.96 26.74 13.32
CA GLN A 98 21.86 27.32 12.31
C GLN A 98 21.27 27.31 10.90
N THR A 99 20.26 26.48 10.65
CA THR A 99 19.67 26.31 9.33
C THR A 99 18.18 26.67 9.36
N PRO A 100 17.65 27.45 8.39
CA PRO A 100 16.23 27.77 8.32
C PRO A 100 15.40 26.59 7.78
N ILE A 101 15.58 25.40 8.37
CA ILE A 101 14.98 24.14 7.94
C ILE A 101 13.45 24.21 7.97
N LEU A 102 12.87 24.90 8.97
CA LEU A 102 11.42 25.12 9.07
C LEU A 102 10.90 25.96 7.90
N THR A 103 11.65 26.99 7.48
CA THR A 103 11.26 27.84 6.37
C THR A 103 11.27 27.06 5.06
N TRP A 104 12.30 26.24 4.82
CA TRP A 104 12.36 25.39 3.63
C TRP A 104 11.25 24.35 3.61
N PHE A 105 10.98 23.72 4.75
CA PHE A 105 9.86 22.78 4.89
C PHE A 105 8.51 23.46 4.61
N ALA A 106 8.27 24.64 5.20
CA ALA A 106 7.05 25.40 4.96
C ALA A 106 6.89 25.79 3.48
N ASN A 107 7.97 26.22 2.83
CA ASN A 107 7.96 26.52 1.39
C ASN A 107 7.58 25.29 0.56
N SER A 108 8.14 24.11 0.87
CA SER A 108 7.78 22.87 0.19
C SER A 108 6.32 22.48 0.40
N VAL A 109 5.79 22.63 1.62
CA VAL A 109 4.37 22.35 1.91
C VAL A 109 3.47 23.30 1.13
N ILE A 110 3.77 24.61 1.14
CA ILE A 110 2.99 25.61 0.39
C ILE A 110 2.98 25.27 -1.09
N LEU A 111 4.14 24.94 -1.68
CA LEU A 111 4.23 24.56 -3.09
C LEU A 111 3.48 23.25 -3.39
N ALA A 112 3.63 22.22 -2.56
CA ALA A 112 2.95 20.94 -2.76
C ALA A 112 1.42 21.09 -2.67
N THR A 113 0.93 21.80 -1.65
CA THR A 113 -0.51 22.07 -1.48
C THR A 113 -1.03 22.97 -2.60
N GLY A 114 -0.33 24.04 -2.94
CA GLY A 114 -0.70 24.94 -4.03
C GLY A 114 -0.75 24.22 -5.38
N SER A 115 0.23 23.35 -5.67
CA SER A 115 0.24 22.53 -6.88
C SER A 115 -0.90 21.52 -6.90
N THR A 116 -1.23 20.90 -5.76
CA THR A 116 -2.35 19.96 -5.65
C THR A 116 -3.68 20.66 -5.94
N ILE A 117 -3.91 21.82 -5.33
CA ILE A 117 -5.12 22.63 -5.54
C ILE A 117 -5.19 23.09 -7.00
N GLY A 118 -4.08 23.60 -7.54
CA GLY A 118 -4.00 24.01 -8.95
C GLY A 118 -4.35 22.85 -9.89
N SER A 119 -3.82 21.66 -9.63
CA SER A 119 -4.14 20.46 -10.43
C SER A 119 -5.61 20.05 -10.35
N MET A 120 -6.27 20.18 -9.19
CA MET A 120 -7.69 19.86 -9.04
C MET A 120 -8.63 20.88 -9.68
N ILE A 121 -8.15 22.11 -9.94
CA ILE A 121 -8.93 23.15 -10.62
C ILE A 121 -8.78 23.02 -12.15
N VAL A 122 -7.59 22.64 -12.60
CA VAL A 122 -7.26 22.53 -14.04
C VAL A 122 -7.76 21.23 -14.66
N VAL A 123 -7.76 20.12 -13.91
CA VAL A 123 -8.33 18.81 -14.30
C VAL A 123 -9.81 18.77 -13.95
#